data_AF-A0A7T5JUC6-F1
#
_entry.id   AF-A0A7T5JUC6-F1
#
_cell.length_a   1.000
_cell.length_b   1.000
_cell.length_c   1.000
_cell.angle_alpha   90.00
_cell.angle_beta   90.00
_cell.angle_gamma   90.00
#
_symmetry.space_group_name_H-M   'P 1'
#
loop_
_entity.id
_entity.type
_entity.pdbx_description
1 polymer ?
#
loop_
_entity_poly.entity_id
_entity_poly.type
_entity_poly.pdbx_seq_one_letter_code
_entity_poly.pdbx_strand_id
1 'polypeptide(L)'
;MYLWDDLKKQIKETDTTVQCPVEGCQTVVKRQRRSFRREEQFLCTDHKIYISPTTWEYKNFWDNLLEQNDNDRQLMQTIVENKAESRLARDKSEDAVTWNVFRHLQKKNLVGKALQTCLGTKNEKDYSLIYWSYSQENKSVWKPLVDVRKIFKENQNHPSEPDLIIEAPSTIVLIEAKFTSGNRTTPSNLAVESNYVDGGDNWFRQVFQDDVDFQSVAVQDRFYELMRMWLLGTWIAKEKGKKFVLVNLVLEDKEPHVEEQFGRNLIQNSNRRFKRCTWEQIYRNVQTDIAGNHLEKFFKGKTLGYPNRRDLKRAFKLDE
;
A
#
# COMPACT_ATOMS: atom_id res chain seq x y z
N MET A 1 2.45 19.19 -0.04
CA MET A 1 1.26 18.38 -0.42
C MET A 1 0.03 19.26 -0.34
N TYR A 2 -0.90 19.11 -1.29
CA TYR A 2 -2.19 19.79 -1.27
C TYR A 2 -3.25 18.86 -0.66
N LEU A 3 -3.90 19.33 0.40
CA LEU A 3 -4.97 18.66 1.13
C LEU A 3 -6.33 19.28 0.78
N TRP A 4 -7.41 18.72 1.34
CA TRP A 4 -8.79 19.10 1.06
C TRP A 4 -9.07 20.60 1.07
N ASP A 5 -8.46 21.34 2.00
CA ASP A 5 -8.66 22.79 2.16
C ASP A 5 -7.82 23.62 1.18
N ASP A 6 -6.79 23.03 0.58
CA ASP A 6 -5.96 23.66 -0.44
C ASP A 6 -6.56 23.49 -1.86
N LEU A 7 -7.65 22.76 -2.00
CA LEU A 7 -8.15 22.26 -3.28
C LEU A 7 -9.56 22.77 -3.58
N LYS A 8 -9.77 23.08 -4.86
CA LYS A 8 -11.09 23.41 -5.39
C LYS A 8 -12.06 22.25 -5.17
N LYS A 9 -13.28 22.55 -4.73
CA LYS A 9 -14.33 21.51 -4.64
C LYS A 9 -14.72 20.98 -6.01
N GLN A 10 -14.65 21.84 -7.02
CA GLN A 10 -14.85 21.49 -8.42
C GLN A 10 -13.78 22.08 -9.32
N ILE A 11 -13.32 21.31 -10.29
CA ILE A 11 -12.42 21.79 -11.35
C ILE A 11 -13.17 21.98 -12.66
N LYS A 12 -12.83 23.05 -13.38
CA LYS A 12 -13.30 23.27 -14.74
C LYS A 12 -12.46 22.42 -15.69
N GLU A 13 -13.13 21.61 -16.51
CA GLU A 13 -12.51 20.91 -17.64
C GLU A 13 -13.30 21.17 -18.93
N THR A 14 -12.59 21.22 -20.06
CA THR A 14 -13.18 21.25 -21.40
C THR A 14 -12.69 20.02 -22.17
N ASP A 15 -12.99 19.94 -23.46
CA ASP A 15 -12.41 18.89 -24.30
C ASP A 15 -10.89 19.00 -24.39
N THR A 16 -10.33 20.21 -24.40
CA THR A 16 -8.90 20.44 -24.68
C THR A 16 -8.09 20.85 -23.45
N THR A 17 -8.74 21.29 -22.37
CA THR A 17 -8.06 21.87 -21.21
C THR A 17 -8.62 21.40 -19.87
N VAL A 18 -7.82 21.58 -18.82
CA VAL A 18 -8.20 21.33 -17.42
C VAL A 18 -7.59 22.41 -16.53
N GLN A 19 -8.36 22.90 -15.56
CA GLN A 19 -7.90 23.88 -14.58
C GLN A 19 -7.02 23.22 -13.50
N CYS A 20 -6.04 23.98 -13.00
CA CYS A 20 -5.29 23.60 -11.81
C CYS A 20 -6.23 23.33 -10.62
N PRO A 21 -6.03 22.23 -9.86
CA PRO A 21 -6.91 21.86 -8.77
C PRO A 21 -6.71 22.68 -7.48
N VAL A 22 -5.63 23.45 -7.35
CA VAL A 22 -5.33 24.23 -6.14
C VAL A 22 -6.25 25.45 -6.03
N GLU A 23 -6.85 25.67 -4.87
CA GLU A 23 -7.78 26.77 -4.59
C GLU A 23 -7.16 28.14 -4.94
N GLY A 24 -7.96 29.05 -5.49
CA GLY A 24 -7.49 30.37 -5.97
C GLY A 24 -6.64 30.36 -7.27
N CYS A 25 -6.03 29.24 -7.67
CA CYS A 25 -5.21 29.17 -8.87
C CYS A 25 -6.02 29.30 -10.17
N GLN A 26 -5.59 30.18 -11.08
CA GLN A 26 -6.25 30.40 -12.38
C GLN A 26 -5.58 29.68 -13.56
N THR A 27 -4.48 28.97 -13.33
CA THR A 27 -3.78 28.24 -14.40
C THR A 27 -4.69 27.20 -15.05
N VAL A 28 -4.66 27.17 -16.38
CA VAL A 28 -5.34 26.16 -17.21
C VAL A 28 -4.29 25.52 -18.10
N VAL A 29 -4.25 24.18 -18.12
CA VAL A 29 -3.29 23.40 -18.89
C VAL A 29 -4.01 22.52 -19.91
N LYS A 30 -3.27 21.90 -20.84
CA LYS A 30 -3.89 20.95 -21.79
C LYS A 30 -4.43 19.73 -21.06
N ARG A 31 -5.49 19.14 -21.60
CA ARG A 31 -6.15 17.97 -21.01
C ARG A 31 -5.46 16.67 -21.41
N GLN A 32 -5.13 15.86 -20.42
CA GLN A 32 -4.68 14.48 -20.61
C GLN A 32 -5.88 13.55 -20.83
N ARG A 33 -5.83 12.63 -21.82
CA ARG A 33 -6.98 11.81 -22.24
C ARG A 33 -6.79 10.28 -22.12
N ARG A 34 -5.58 9.77 -21.91
CA ARG A 34 -5.30 8.31 -21.89
C ARG A 34 -4.36 7.92 -20.76
N SER A 35 -3.08 8.23 -20.93
CA SER A 35 -2.03 8.02 -19.92
C SER A 35 -1.69 9.33 -19.24
N PHE A 36 -1.25 9.22 -17.99
CA PHE A 36 -0.67 10.35 -17.29
C PHE A 36 0.75 10.59 -17.80
N ARG A 37 1.12 11.84 -18.09
CA ARG A 37 2.41 12.24 -18.63
C ARG A 37 2.91 13.50 -17.95
N ARG A 38 4.23 13.56 -17.78
CA ARG A 38 4.93 14.69 -17.15
C ARG A 38 5.55 15.62 -18.20
N GLU A 39 4.70 16.19 -19.03
CA GLU A 39 5.08 17.13 -20.09
C GLU A 39 4.74 18.57 -19.68
N GLU A 40 5.52 19.55 -20.11
CA GLU A 40 5.35 20.97 -19.75
C GLU A 40 3.94 21.51 -20.08
N GLN A 41 3.31 21.03 -21.16
CA GLN A 41 1.94 21.41 -21.52
C GLN A 41 0.86 20.96 -20.52
N PHE A 42 1.21 20.11 -19.55
CA PHE A 42 0.34 19.64 -18.46
C PHE A 42 0.74 20.22 -17.10
N LEU A 43 1.81 21.04 -17.03
CA LEU A 43 2.37 21.56 -15.79
C LEU A 43 1.71 22.88 -15.39
N CYS A 44 1.22 22.96 -14.16
CA CYS A 44 1.04 24.25 -13.50
C CYS A 44 2.37 24.65 -12.85
N THR A 45 3.00 25.71 -13.37
CA THR A 45 4.30 26.20 -12.91
C THR A 45 4.25 26.75 -11.49
N ASP A 46 3.15 27.40 -11.13
CA ASP A 46 2.98 28.04 -9.81
C ASP A 46 2.96 27.00 -8.70
N HIS A 47 2.24 25.90 -8.93
CA HIS A 47 2.02 24.84 -7.94
C HIS A 47 2.93 23.62 -8.15
N LYS A 48 3.74 23.62 -9.21
CA LYS A 48 4.69 22.56 -9.58
C LYS A 48 4.04 21.18 -9.64
N ILE A 49 2.86 21.08 -10.24
CA ILE A 49 2.12 19.83 -10.43
C ILE A 49 1.74 19.62 -11.89
N TYR A 50 1.87 18.38 -12.37
CA TYR A 50 1.30 17.94 -13.63
C TYR A 50 -0.15 17.56 -13.40
N ILE A 51 -1.06 18.02 -14.26
CA ILE A 51 -2.50 17.94 -14.00
C ILE A 51 -3.18 17.01 -15.01
N SER A 52 -4.07 16.16 -14.50
CA SER A 52 -5.05 15.42 -15.28
C SER A 52 -6.46 15.74 -14.77
N PRO A 53 -7.52 15.38 -15.51
CA PRO A 53 -8.90 15.58 -15.07
C PRO A 53 -9.28 14.95 -13.73
N THR A 54 -8.59 13.90 -13.29
CA THR A 54 -9.00 13.14 -12.10
C THR A 54 -8.00 13.18 -10.96
N THR A 55 -6.78 13.66 -11.22
CA THR A 55 -5.65 13.65 -10.28
C THR A 55 -4.50 14.55 -10.76
N TRP A 56 -3.49 14.73 -9.93
CA TRP A 56 -2.22 15.36 -10.29
C TRP A 56 -1.03 14.53 -9.83
N GLU A 57 0.15 14.86 -10.35
CA GLU A 57 1.45 14.38 -9.86
C GLU A 57 2.35 15.58 -9.55
N TYR A 58 3.05 15.52 -8.43
CA TYR A 58 4.01 16.55 -8.03
C TYR A 58 5.25 16.48 -8.93
N LYS A 59 5.79 17.66 -9.29
CA LYS A 59 7.05 17.73 -10.04
C LYS A 59 8.20 17.13 -9.24
N ASN A 60 8.18 17.31 -7.93
CA ASN A 60 9.07 16.65 -7.00
C ASN A 60 8.27 15.70 -6.09
N PHE A 61 8.60 14.41 -6.05
CA PHE A 61 7.83 13.46 -5.23
C PHE A 61 7.92 13.77 -3.73
N TRP A 62 8.96 14.46 -3.28
CA TRP A 62 9.08 14.95 -1.91
C TRP A 62 7.90 15.82 -1.49
N ASP A 63 7.30 16.56 -2.43
CA ASP A 63 6.14 17.41 -2.14
C ASP A 63 4.89 16.58 -1.76
N ASN A 64 4.92 15.27 -1.98
CA ASN A 64 3.88 14.30 -1.59
C ASN A 64 4.21 13.53 -0.30
N LEU A 65 5.31 13.83 0.38
CA LEU A 65 5.73 13.13 1.60
C LEU A 65 5.65 14.04 2.83
N LEU A 66 5.21 13.51 3.98
CA LEU A 66 5.13 14.23 5.25
C LEU A 66 6.50 14.29 5.95
N GLU A 67 7.16 13.14 6.09
CA GLU A 67 8.43 13.02 6.79
C GLU A 67 9.59 13.22 5.81
N GLN A 68 10.40 14.27 6.02
CA GLN A 68 11.45 14.71 5.09
C GLN A 68 12.72 15.25 5.78
N ASN A 69 13.00 14.83 7.02
CA ASN A 69 14.30 15.15 7.61
C ASN A 69 15.42 14.38 6.87
N ASP A 70 16.69 14.71 7.13
CA ASP A 70 17.81 14.12 6.38
C ASP A 70 17.84 12.59 6.43
N ASN A 71 17.55 12.00 7.59
CA ASN A 71 17.47 10.55 7.76
C ASN A 71 16.32 9.94 6.95
N ASP A 72 15.16 10.59 6.94
CA ASP A 72 13.99 10.15 6.15
C ASP A 72 14.27 10.27 4.65
N ARG A 73 14.97 11.34 4.24
CA ARG A 73 15.37 11.54 2.85
C ARG A 73 16.35 10.48 2.37
N GLN A 74 17.40 10.23 3.15
CA GLN A 74 18.39 9.22 2.84
C GLN A 74 17.75 7.83 2.72
N LEU A 75 16.91 7.46 3.70
CA LEU A 75 16.21 6.17 3.66
C LEU A 75 15.31 6.04 2.44
N MET A 76 14.47 7.03 2.16
CA MET A 76 13.56 6.99 1.03
C MET A 76 14.31 7.00 -0.32
N GLN A 77 15.44 7.72 -0.44
CA GLN A 77 16.30 7.64 -1.62
C GLN A 77 16.81 6.21 -1.85
N THR A 78 17.36 5.58 -0.80
CA THR A 78 17.86 4.21 -0.91
C THR A 78 16.74 3.21 -1.24
N ILE A 79 15.54 3.38 -0.67
CA ILE A 79 14.38 2.57 -1.01
C ILE A 79 14.02 2.72 -2.49
N VAL A 80 13.89 3.96 -2.99
CA VAL A 80 13.47 4.23 -4.37
C VAL A 80 14.50 3.70 -5.38
N GLU A 81 15.78 3.74 -5.06
CA GLU A 81 16.85 3.15 -5.89
C GLU A 81 16.75 1.63 -6.00
N ASN A 82 16.11 0.95 -5.04
CA ASN A 82 16.01 -0.51 -4.97
C ASN A 82 14.60 -1.04 -5.26
N LYS A 83 13.58 -0.17 -5.40
CA LYS A 83 12.18 -0.55 -5.66
C LYS A 83 11.95 -0.78 -7.16
N ALA A 84 11.15 -1.80 -7.50
CA ALA A 84 10.89 -2.18 -8.89
C ALA A 84 10.08 -1.13 -9.68
N GLU A 85 9.14 -0.43 -9.03
CA GLU A 85 8.37 0.67 -9.61
C GLU A 85 8.12 1.72 -8.52
N SER A 86 8.21 3.02 -8.81
CA SER A 86 7.87 4.05 -7.82
C SER A 86 7.00 5.13 -8.44
N ARG A 87 5.77 5.27 -7.92
CA ARG A 87 4.84 6.34 -8.30
C ARG A 87 4.61 7.35 -7.19
N LEU A 88 5.58 7.53 -6.29
CA LEU A 88 5.48 8.39 -5.10
C LEU A 88 5.05 9.83 -5.39
N ALA A 89 5.34 10.35 -6.59
CA ALA A 89 4.93 11.69 -7.01
C ALA A 89 3.41 11.82 -7.25
N ARG A 90 2.69 10.71 -7.40
CA ARG A 90 1.25 10.77 -7.67
C ARG A 90 0.49 11.03 -6.42
N ASP A 91 -0.43 12.00 -6.45
CA ASP A 91 -1.18 12.36 -5.24
C ASP A 91 -1.88 11.12 -4.65
N LYS A 92 -2.45 10.26 -5.52
CA LYS A 92 -3.08 9.00 -5.12
C LYS A 92 -2.14 7.80 -5.00
N SER A 93 -0.84 8.04 -4.84
CA SER A 93 0.14 6.96 -4.69
C SER A 93 -0.12 6.20 -3.40
N GLU A 94 -0.37 4.90 -3.55
CA GLU A 94 -0.47 3.94 -2.45
C GLU A 94 0.84 3.92 -1.64
N ASP A 95 1.99 3.86 -2.33
CA ASP A 95 3.30 3.92 -1.70
C ASP A 95 3.48 5.18 -0.84
N ALA A 96 3.06 6.35 -1.35
CA ALA A 96 3.18 7.60 -0.62
C ALA A 96 2.27 7.64 0.61
N VAL A 97 1.04 7.12 0.52
CA VAL A 97 0.14 6.99 1.67
C VAL A 97 0.74 6.05 2.72
N THR A 98 1.24 4.89 2.31
CA THR A 98 1.93 3.93 3.19
C THR A 98 3.10 4.58 3.91
N TRP A 99 3.99 5.29 3.19
CA TRP A 99 5.10 6.02 3.82
C TRP A 99 4.60 7.06 4.82
N ASN A 100 3.70 7.95 4.39
CA ASN A 100 3.24 9.07 5.20
C ASN A 100 2.62 8.62 6.52
N VAL A 101 1.85 7.52 6.48
CA VAL A 101 1.24 6.94 7.67
C VAL A 101 2.28 6.21 8.50
N PHE A 102 2.91 5.16 7.95
CA PHE A 102 3.72 4.26 8.77
C PHE A 102 5.06 4.86 9.19
N ARG A 103 5.66 5.76 8.40
CA ARG A 103 6.91 6.42 8.81
C ARG A 103 6.68 7.34 10.00
N HIS A 104 5.59 8.09 10.00
CA HIS A 104 5.23 8.91 11.14
C HIS A 104 4.97 8.06 12.39
N LEU A 105 4.15 7.01 12.25
CA LEU A 105 3.86 6.09 13.35
C LEU A 105 5.11 5.40 13.88
N GLN A 106 6.05 5.01 13.01
CA GLN A 106 7.34 4.45 13.40
C GLN A 106 8.13 5.43 14.27
N LYS A 107 8.27 6.69 13.83
CA LYS A 107 9.00 7.74 14.57
C LYS A 107 8.36 8.07 15.91
N LYS A 108 7.07 7.79 16.09
CA LYS A 108 6.32 7.99 17.33
C LYS A 108 6.13 6.71 18.16
N ASN A 109 6.67 5.58 17.73
CA ASN A 109 6.46 4.27 18.35
C ASN A 109 4.97 3.89 18.50
N LEU A 110 4.18 4.19 17.47
CA LEU A 110 2.73 3.99 17.44
C LEU A 110 2.27 2.86 16.50
N VAL A 111 3.17 2.18 15.77
CA VAL A 111 2.79 1.14 14.79
C VAL A 111 2.03 -0.01 15.45
N GLY A 112 2.51 -0.48 16.61
CA GLY A 112 1.80 -1.50 17.38
C GLY A 112 0.39 -1.05 17.76
N LYS A 113 0.24 0.17 18.29
CA LYS A 113 -1.07 0.74 18.66
C LYS A 113 -1.98 0.86 17.44
N ALA A 114 -1.48 1.38 16.33
CA ALA A 114 -2.21 1.54 15.08
C ALA A 114 -2.81 0.22 14.56
N LEU A 115 -2.07 -0.88 14.69
CA LEU A 115 -2.48 -2.18 14.15
C LEU A 115 -3.13 -3.11 15.18
N GLN A 116 -3.29 -2.68 16.42
CA GLN A 116 -3.78 -3.52 17.53
C GLN A 116 -5.10 -4.23 17.20
N THR A 117 -6.07 -3.48 16.66
CA THR A 117 -7.38 -4.04 16.28
C THR A 117 -7.29 -5.00 15.10
N CYS A 118 -6.31 -4.78 14.21
CA CYS A 118 -6.13 -5.59 13.01
C CYS A 118 -5.37 -6.89 13.29
N LEU A 119 -4.40 -6.88 14.21
CA LEU A 119 -3.60 -8.05 14.55
C LEU A 119 -4.31 -8.97 15.55
N GLY A 120 -5.23 -8.44 16.36
CA GLY A 120 -5.92 -9.24 17.38
C GLY A 120 -4.99 -9.85 18.43
N THR A 121 -3.77 -9.31 18.57
CA THR A 121 -2.73 -9.75 19.50
C THR A 121 -2.23 -8.58 20.34
N LYS A 122 -1.51 -8.88 21.42
CA LYS A 122 -0.84 -7.85 22.23
C LYS A 122 0.25 -7.17 21.39
N ASN A 123 0.32 -5.85 21.48
CA ASN A 123 1.34 -5.05 20.82
C ASN A 123 2.74 -5.49 21.27
N GLU A 124 3.50 -6.13 20.37
CA GLU A 124 4.93 -6.33 20.54
C GLU A 124 5.63 -4.97 20.35
N LYS A 125 6.47 -4.57 21.31
CA LYS A 125 7.16 -3.27 21.28
C LYS A 125 8.48 -3.34 20.51
N ASP A 126 9.08 -4.52 20.45
CA ASP A 126 10.31 -4.75 19.73
C ASP A 126 9.93 -5.28 18.34
N TYR A 127 10.15 -4.48 17.29
CA TYR A 127 9.90 -4.90 15.92
C TYR A 127 10.80 -4.14 14.94
N SER A 128 11.11 -4.80 13.83
CA SER A 128 11.74 -4.18 12.67
C SER A 128 10.68 -3.83 11.64
N LEU A 129 10.74 -2.60 11.12
CA LEU A 129 9.85 -2.11 10.06
C LEU A 129 10.62 -2.01 8.74
N ILE A 130 10.18 -2.78 7.76
CA ILE A 130 10.83 -2.98 6.47
C ILE A 130 9.84 -2.50 5.41
N TYR A 131 10.23 -1.49 4.64
CA TYR A 131 9.40 -0.87 3.60
C TYR A 131 9.77 -1.44 2.25
N TRP A 132 8.81 -1.98 1.49
CA TRP A 132 9.03 -2.50 0.14
C TRP A 132 10.25 -3.41 0.04
N SER A 133 10.29 -4.41 0.93
CA SER A 133 11.40 -5.35 1.09
C SER A 133 12.73 -4.78 1.59
N TYR A 134 12.94 -3.46 1.69
CA TYR A 134 14.21 -2.89 2.12
C TYR A 134 14.38 -2.92 3.65
N SER A 135 15.36 -3.69 4.14
CA SER A 135 15.73 -3.74 5.55
C SER A 135 16.77 -2.66 5.86
N GLN A 136 16.39 -1.76 6.77
CA GLN A 136 17.26 -0.69 7.27
C GLN A 136 18.47 -1.24 8.05
N GLU A 137 18.27 -2.33 8.77
CA GLU A 137 19.29 -2.99 9.60
C GLU A 137 20.39 -3.60 8.72
N ASN A 138 20.00 -4.32 7.68
CA ASN A 138 20.93 -5.01 6.78
C ASN A 138 21.33 -4.19 5.56
N LYS A 139 20.78 -2.97 5.42
CA LYS A 139 20.95 -2.06 4.27
C LYS A 139 20.77 -2.75 2.91
N SER A 140 19.83 -3.68 2.83
CA SER A 140 19.61 -4.55 1.68
C SER A 140 18.19 -5.11 1.68
N VAL A 141 17.80 -5.78 0.60
CA VAL A 141 16.53 -6.51 0.54
C VAL A 141 16.50 -7.54 1.69
N TRP A 142 15.40 -7.57 2.43
CA TRP A 142 15.21 -8.44 3.59
C TRP A 142 15.38 -9.90 3.18
N LYS A 143 16.49 -10.49 3.66
CA LYS A 143 16.97 -11.81 3.24
C LYS A 143 15.91 -12.92 3.28
N PRO A 144 15.05 -13.03 4.32
CA PRO A 144 14.00 -14.04 4.33
C PRO A 144 13.07 -13.97 3.11
N LEU A 145 12.75 -12.76 2.64
CA LEU A 145 11.94 -12.58 1.44
C LEU A 145 12.71 -12.95 0.16
N VAL A 146 14.01 -12.61 0.09
CA VAL A 146 14.87 -13.04 -1.04
C VAL A 146 14.93 -14.56 -1.14
N ASP A 147 15.11 -15.25 -0.01
CA ASP A 147 15.27 -16.69 0.02
C ASP A 147 13.97 -17.40 -0.37
N VAL A 148 12.82 -16.96 0.16
CA VAL A 148 11.53 -17.58 -0.19
C VAL A 148 11.13 -17.34 -1.65
N ARG A 149 11.44 -16.17 -2.22
CA ARG A 149 11.20 -15.89 -3.65
C ARG A 149 11.92 -16.89 -4.56
N LYS A 150 13.11 -17.37 -4.16
CA LYS A 150 13.84 -18.41 -4.90
C LYS A 150 13.16 -19.78 -4.80
N ILE A 151 12.64 -20.13 -3.62
CA ILE A 151 11.93 -21.38 -3.38
C ILE A 151 10.69 -21.48 -4.28
N PHE A 152 9.92 -20.40 -4.37
CA PHE A 152 8.74 -20.30 -5.24
C PHE A 152 9.07 -19.76 -6.65
N LYS A 153 10.34 -19.82 -7.07
CA LYS A 153 10.84 -19.47 -8.41
C LYS A 153 10.19 -18.20 -8.99
N GLU A 154 10.03 -17.18 -8.15
CA GLU A 154 9.37 -15.95 -8.57
C GLU A 154 10.16 -15.23 -9.67
N ASN A 155 9.44 -14.49 -10.52
CA ASN A 155 10.06 -13.69 -11.55
C ASN A 155 10.96 -12.62 -10.91
N GLN A 156 12.26 -12.68 -11.20
CA GLN A 156 13.26 -11.76 -10.64
C GLN A 156 13.08 -10.31 -11.09
N ASN A 157 12.41 -10.08 -12.23
CA ASN A 157 12.12 -8.73 -12.74
C ASN A 157 10.90 -8.10 -12.05
N HIS A 158 9.98 -8.93 -11.54
CA HIS A 158 8.75 -8.48 -10.88
C HIS A 158 8.44 -9.35 -9.64
N PRO A 159 9.37 -9.37 -8.66
CA PRO A 159 9.20 -10.20 -7.48
C PRO A 159 8.09 -9.64 -6.58
N SER A 160 7.50 -10.49 -5.75
CA SER A 160 6.48 -10.14 -4.75
C SER A 160 7.01 -9.16 -3.75
N GLU A 161 6.50 -7.94 -3.71
CA GLU A 161 6.96 -6.88 -2.80
C GLU A 161 5.80 -6.44 -1.89
N PRO A 162 5.76 -6.90 -0.63
CA PRO A 162 4.83 -6.36 0.35
C PRO A 162 5.13 -4.88 0.59
N ASP A 163 4.08 -4.07 0.75
CA ASP A 163 4.23 -2.64 1.06
C ASP A 163 4.96 -2.40 2.38
N LEU A 164 4.62 -3.23 3.38
CA LEU A 164 5.22 -3.17 4.70
C LEU A 164 5.41 -4.57 5.28
N ILE A 165 6.55 -4.79 5.91
CA ILE A 165 6.83 -5.98 6.70
C ILE A 165 7.14 -5.54 8.13
N ILE A 166 6.48 -6.17 9.09
CA ILE A 166 6.75 -6.02 10.52
C ILE A 166 7.31 -7.35 11.00
N GLU A 167 8.59 -7.35 11.34
CA GLU A 167 9.22 -8.50 11.98
C GLU A 167 9.34 -8.24 13.49
N ALA A 168 8.46 -8.86 14.27
CA ALA A 168 8.49 -8.87 15.73
C ALA A 168 9.10 -10.19 16.26
N PRO A 169 9.46 -10.30 17.55
CA PRO A 169 9.97 -11.53 18.16
C PRO A 169 9.12 -12.76 17.88
N SER A 170 7.79 -12.66 18.03
CA SER A 170 6.90 -13.81 17.91
C SER A 170 6.07 -13.85 16.64
N THR A 171 6.02 -12.74 15.89
CA THR A 171 5.10 -12.55 14.76
C THR A 171 5.78 -11.90 13.56
N ILE A 172 5.41 -12.35 12.36
CA ILE A 172 5.69 -11.67 11.09
C ILE A 172 4.36 -11.18 10.53
N VAL A 173 4.30 -9.88 10.24
CA VAL A 173 3.16 -9.27 9.57
C VAL A 173 3.60 -8.82 8.19
N LEU A 174 2.87 -9.24 7.16
CA LEU A 174 2.94 -8.63 5.83
C LEU A 174 1.71 -7.76 5.64
N ILE A 175 1.91 -6.54 5.18
CA ILE A 175 0.82 -5.62 4.83
C ILE A 175 0.86 -5.39 3.32
N GLU A 176 -0.26 -5.71 2.68
CA GLU A 176 -0.59 -5.28 1.33
C GLU A 176 -1.55 -4.08 1.46
N ALA A 177 -1.08 -2.90 1.10
CA ALA A 177 -1.87 -1.69 1.14
C ALA A 177 -2.67 -1.56 -0.16
N LYS A 178 -3.92 -1.13 -0.06
CA LYS A 178 -4.74 -0.73 -1.21
C LYS A 178 -5.36 0.63 -0.93
N PHE A 179 -5.04 1.61 -1.76
CA PHE A 179 -5.57 2.98 -1.64
C PHE A 179 -6.57 3.31 -2.75
N THR A 180 -6.23 3.00 -4.00
CA THR A 180 -7.14 3.23 -5.14
C THR A 180 -7.40 2.00 -6.00
N SER A 181 -6.44 1.09 -6.07
CA SER A 181 -6.56 -0.23 -6.68
C SER A 181 -7.38 -1.17 -5.79
N GLY A 182 -8.10 -2.10 -6.41
CA GLY A 182 -8.70 -3.23 -5.70
C GLY A 182 -7.76 -4.43 -5.63
N ASN A 183 -8.24 -5.53 -5.04
CA ASN A 183 -7.45 -6.77 -4.87
C ASN A 183 -7.58 -7.76 -6.03
N ARG A 184 -8.42 -7.47 -7.02
CA ARG A 184 -8.73 -8.37 -8.13
C ARG A 184 -7.59 -8.41 -9.16
N THR A 185 -6.65 -9.33 -8.96
CA THR A 185 -5.50 -9.56 -9.84
C THR A 185 -5.40 -11.02 -10.27
N THR A 186 -4.97 -11.23 -11.51
CA THR A 186 -4.73 -12.56 -12.09
C THR A 186 -3.29 -12.62 -12.58
N PRO A 187 -2.66 -13.82 -12.63
CA PRO A 187 -1.37 -13.97 -13.28
C PRO A 187 -1.44 -13.55 -14.75
N SER A 188 -0.40 -12.88 -15.24
CA SER A 188 -0.26 -12.56 -16.67
C SER A 188 0.17 -13.76 -17.51
N ASN A 189 0.73 -14.80 -16.87
CA ASN A 189 1.14 -16.05 -17.47
C ASN A 189 0.77 -17.21 -16.53
N LEU A 190 -0.03 -18.18 -17.00
CA LEU A 190 -0.46 -19.33 -16.20
C LEU A 190 0.65 -20.36 -15.96
N ALA A 191 1.74 -20.33 -16.74
CA ALA A 191 2.88 -21.23 -16.54
C ALA A 191 3.60 -21.02 -15.19
N VAL A 192 3.26 -19.96 -14.45
CA VAL A 192 3.76 -19.73 -13.08
C VAL A 192 3.10 -20.63 -12.03
N GLU A 193 2.02 -21.33 -12.37
CA GLU A 193 1.27 -22.18 -11.43
C GLU A 193 2.17 -23.18 -10.70
N SER A 194 2.96 -23.96 -11.43
CA SER A 194 3.86 -24.97 -10.86
C SER A 194 4.88 -24.38 -9.88
N ASN A 195 5.29 -23.13 -10.08
CA ASN A 195 6.20 -22.46 -9.15
C ASN A 195 5.58 -22.29 -7.76
N TYR A 196 4.27 -22.10 -7.67
CA TYR A 196 3.54 -21.89 -6.42
C TYR A 196 2.96 -23.18 -5.85
N VAL A 197 2.44 -24.06 -6.71
CA VAL A 197 1.84 -25.33 -6.30
C VAL A 197 2.90 -26.32 -5.82
N ASP A 198 3.99 -26.47 -6.56
CA ASP A 198 5.06 -27.43 -6.26
C ASP A 198 6.15 -26.81 -5.36
N GLY A 199 6.19 -25.47 -5.27
CA GLY A 199 7.17 -24.72 -4.50
C GLY A 199 7.08 -24.99 -2.99
N GLY A 200 8.24 -25.00 -2.32
CA GLY A 200 8.33 -25.20 -0.87
C GLY A 200 7.79 -26.56 -0.43
N ASP A 201 8.20 -27.64 -1.08
CA ASP A 201 7.74 -29.00 -0.74
C ASP A 201 6.21 -29.13 -0.77
N ASN A 202 5.58 -28.58 -1.82
CA ASN A 202 4.12 -28.50 -1.96
C ASN A 202 3.44 -27.69 -0.85
N TRP A 203 4.06 -26.57 -0.44
CA TRP A 203 3.57 -25.74 0.68
C TRP A 203 2.13 -25.25 0.47
N PHE A 204 1.71 -25.06 -0.79
CA PHE A 204 0.35 -24.67 -1.14
C PHE A 204 -0.69 -25.54 -0.43
N ARG A 205 -0.52 -26.87 -0.47
CA ARG A 205 -1.44 -27.84 0.17
C ARG A 205 -1.45 -27.76 1.70
N GLN A 206 -0.47 -27.12 2.31
CA GLN A 206 -0.37 -26.97 3.77
C GLN A 206 -1.08 -25.72 4.29
N VAL A 207 -1.38 -24.76 3.40
CA VAL A 207 -1.89 -23.43 3.79
C VAL A 207 -3.16 -22.99 3.05
N PHE A 208 -3.63 -23.75 2.08
CA PHE A 208 -4.94 -23.62 1.41
C PHE A 208 -5.81 -24.85 1.67
N GLN A 209 -7.14 -24.68 1.63
CA GLN A 209 -8.10 -25.78 1.83
C GLN A 209 -7.92 -26.89 0.79
N ASP A 210 -8.34 -28.11 1.13
CA ASP A 210 -8.10 -29.30 0.28
C ASP A 210 -8.76 -29.20 -1.10
N ASP A 211 -9.92 -28.54 -1.18
CA ASP A 211 -10.71 -28.30 -2.39
C ASP A 211 -10.27 -27.04 -3.18
N VAL A 212 -9.27 -26.31 -2.68
CA VAL A 212 -8.73 -25.11 -3.32
C VAL A 212 -7.47 -25.46 -4.11
N ASP A 213 -7.41 -24.95 -5.33
CA ASP A 213 -6.27 -25.04 -6.23
C ASP A 213 -5.82 -23.64 -6.69
N PHE A 214 -4.72 -23.57 -7.45
CA PHE A 214 -4.22 -22.30 -7.97
C PHE A 214 -5.27 -21.60 -8.85
N GLN A 215 -5.97 -22.35 -9.69
CA GLN A 215 -6.92 -21.80 -10.65
C GLN A 215 -8.12 -21.12 -9.96
N SER A 216 -8.69 -21.76 -8.94
CA SER A 216 -9.81 -21.22 -8.15
C SER A 216 -9.41 -19.92 -7.44
N VAL A 217 -8.30 -19.89 -6.71
CA VAL A 217 -7.92 -18.70 -5.94
C VAL A 217 -7.30 -17.58 -6.79
N ALA A 218 -6.36 -17.89 -7.69
CA ALA A 218 -5.60 -16.88 -8.41
C ALA A 218 -6.30 -16.38 -9.68
N VAL A 219 -7.11 -17.22 -10.34
CA VAL A 219 -7.69 -16.91 -11.66
C VAL A 219 -9.19 -16.65 -11.57
N GLN A 220 -9.94 -17.54 -10.92
CA GLN A 220 -11.40 -17.40 -10.81
C GLN A 220 -11.77 -16.32 -9.79
N ASP A 221 -11.26 -16.44 -8.56
CA ASP A 221 -11.48 -15.46 -7.48
C ASP A 221 -10.62 -14.19 -7.67
N ARG A 222 -9.56 -14.26 -8.49
CA ARG A 222 -8.65 -13.16 -8.81
C ARG A 222 -7.90 -12.62 -7.58
N PHE A 223 -7.41 -13.49 -6.72
CA PHE A 223 -6.59 -13.10 -5.56
C PHE A 223 -5.10 -13.45 -5.75
N TYR A 224 -4.56 -13.29 -6.96
CA TYR A 224 -3.20 -13.73 -7.26
C TYR A 224 -2.14 -13.06 -6.37
N GLU A 225 -2.20 -11.74 -6.15
CA GLU A 225 -1.26 -11.03 -5.26
C GLU A 225 -1.37 -11.50 -3.80
N LEU A 226 -2.59 -11.59 -3.27
CA LEU A 226 -2.82 -12.04 -1.89
C LEU A 226 -2.39 -13.50 -1.69
N MET A 227 -2.65 -14.37 -2.67
CA MET A 227 -2.20 -15.76 -2.67
C MET A 227 -0.67 -15.85 -2.59
N ARG A 228 0.06 -15.05 -3.38
CA ARG A 228 1.53 -14.98 -3.30
C ARG A 228 1.99 -14.53 -1.92
N MET A 229 1.44 -13.43 -1.41
CA MET A 229 1.81 -12.93 -0.07
C MET A 229 1.54 -13.96 1.02
N TRP A 230 0.43 -14.69 0.93
CA TRP A 230 0.08 -15.75 1.87
C TRP A 230 1.10 -16.89 1.85
N LEU A 231 1.45 -17.40 0.65
CA LEU A 231 2.43 -18.47 0.48
C LEU A 231 3.81 -18.06 1.02
N LEU A 232 4.33 -16.92 0.56
CA LEU A 232 5.66 -16.46 0.96
C LEU A 232 5.72 -16.18 2.47
N GLY A 233 4.73 -15.47 3.00
CA GLY A 233 4.71 -15.07 4.40
C GLY A 233 4.53 -16.24 5.37
N THR A 234 3.64 -17.19 5.06
CA THR A 234 3.47 -18.39 5.89
C THR A 234 4.71 -19.28 5.87
N TRP A 235 5.39 -19.40 4.73
CA TRP A 235 6.67 -20.12 4.63
C TRP A 235 7.76 -19.45 5.49
N ILE A 236 7.96 -18.14 5.33
CA ILE A 236 8.96 -17.40 6.12
C ILE A 236 8.69 -17.57 7.62
N ALA A 237 7.42 -17.47 8.04
CA ALA A 237 7.05 -17.60 9.45
C ALA A 237 7.32 -19.02 9.98
N LYS A 238 7.03 -20.06 9.19
CA LYS A 238 7.36 -21.46 9.51
C LYS A 238 8.87 -21.63 9.72
N GLU A 239 9.69 -21.18 8.77
CA GLU A 239 11.17 -21.29 8.85
C GLU A 239 11.75 -20.53 10.05
N LYS A 240 11.08 -19.46 10.50
CA LYS A 240 11.48 -18.67 11.67
C LYS A 240 10.84 -19.11 12.98
N GLY A 241 9.94 -20.09 12.98
CA GLY A 241 9.17 -20.48 14.17
C GLY A 241 8.27 -19.36 14.72
N LYS A 242 7.76 -18.48 13.85
CA LYS A 242 6.93 -17.33 14.20
C LYS A 242 5.48 -17.52 13.77
N LYS A 243 4.58 -16.74 14.36
CA LYS A 243 3.22 -16.55 13.85
C LYS A 243 3.23 -15.67 12.61
N PHE A 244 2.22 -15.82 11.77
CA PHE A 244 2.05 -15.05 10.56
C PHE A 244 0.71 -14.32 10.54
N VAL A 245 0.73 -13.06 10.13
CA VAL A 245 -0.49 -12.33 9.78
C VAL A 245 -0.29 -11.67 8.42
N LEU A 246 -1.19 -11.95 7.48
CA LEU A 246 -1.31 -11.16 6.25
C LEU A 246 -2.42 -10.14 6.45
N VAL A 247 -2.10 -8.86 6.33
CA VAL A 247 -3.02 -7.75 6.44
C VAL A 247 -3.27 -7.17 5.05
N ASN A 248 -4.53 -7.15 4.63
CA ASN A 248 -4.98 -6.36 3.49
C ASN A 248 -5.54 -5.03 4.01
N LEU A 249 -4.78 -3.96 3.82
CA LEU A 249 -5.07 -2.63 4.35
C LEU A 249 -5.77 -1.77 3.30
N VAL A 250 -7.07 -1.57 3.46
CA VAL A 250 -7.95 -0.95 2.46
C VAL A 250 -8.61 0.32 2.99
N LEU A 251 -9.28 1.10 2.14
CA LEU A 251 -10.23 2.11 2.62
C LEU A 251 -11.48 1.44 3.22
N GLU A 252 -12.10 2.05 4.22
CA GLU A 252 -13.22 1.44 4.96
C GLU A 252 -14.38 0.99 4.07
N ASP A 253 -14.67 1.74 3.00
CA ASP A 253 -15.75 1.43 2.06
C ASP A 253 -15.34 0.54 0.88
N LYS A 254 -14.09 0.08 0.87
CA LYS A 254 -13.55 -0.81 -0.16
C LYS A 254 -13.35 -2.21 0.36
N GLU A 255 -13.58 -3.19 -0.52
CA GLU A 255 -13.28 -4.59 -0.25
C GLU A 255 -13.89 -5.12 1.08
N PRO A 256 -15.17 -4.80 1.41
CA PRO A 256 -15.75 -5.09 2.73
C PRO A 256 -15.79 -6.60 3.05
N HIS A 257 -15.85 -7.45 2.02
CA HIS A 257 -15.94 -8.89 2.15
C HIS A 257 -14.63 -9.62 1.86
N VAL A 258 -13.50 -8.91 1.66
CA VAL A 258 -12.25 -9.57 1.24
C VAL A 258 -11.71 -10.55 2.29
N GLU A 259 -11.90 -10.26 3.58
CA GLU A 259 -11.49 -11.19 4.66
C GLU A 259 -12.21 -12.53 4.54
N GLU A 260 -13.51 -12.53 4.26
CA GLU A 260 -14.31 -13.74 4.06
C GLU A 260 -14.01 -14.41 2.71
N GLN A 261 -14.00 -13.62 1.63
CA GLN A 261 -13.84 -14.12 0.25
C GLN A 261 -12.48 -14.74 -0.01
N PHE A 262 -11.40 -14.14 0.51
CA PHE A 262 -10.08 -14.74 0.42
C PHE A 262 -9.89 -15.77 1.54
N GLY A 263 -10.35 -15.47 2.76
CA GLY A 263 -10.16 -16.31 3.94
C GLY A 263 -10.77 -17.71 3.84
N ARG A 264 -11.88 -17.88 3.10
CA ARG A 264 -12.47 -19.20 2.82
C ARG A 264 -11.52 -20.15 2.10
N ASN A 265 -10.54 -19.60 1.35
CA ASN A 265 -9.58 -20.38 0.60
C ASN A 265 -8.42 -20.89 1.48
N LEU A 266 -8.25 -20.35 2.69
CA LEU A 266 -7.04 -20.50 3.50
C LEU A 266 -7.24 -21.47 4.68
N ILE A 267 -6.18 -22.19 5.04
CA ILE A 267 -6.09 -22.89 6.33
C ILE A 267 -5.58 -21.90 7.38
N GLN A 268 -6.49 -21.29 8.15
CA GLN A 268 -6.19 -20.36 9.23
C GLN A 268 -6.21 -21.04 10.60
N ASN A 269 -5.35 -20.60 11.53
CA ASN A 269 -5.29 -21.11 12.90
C ASN A 269 -4.66 -20.10 13.87
N SER A 270 -4.16 -20.56 15.03
CA SER A 270 -3.47 -19.70 16.01
C SER A 270 -2.11 -19.17 15.53
N ASN A 271 -1.52 -19.79 14.50
CA ASN A 271 -0.19 -19.48 13.98
C ASN A 271 -0.21 -18.72 12.65
N ARG A 272 -1.34 -18.72 11.91
CA ARG A 272 -1.48 -17.96 10.66
C ARG A 272 -2.89 -17.43 10.47
N ARG A 273 -3.03 -16.14 10.13
CA ARG A 273 -4.31 -15.48 9.90
C ARG A 273 -4.25 -14.46 8.78
N PHE A 274 -5.34 -14.35 8.03
CA PHE A 274 -5.58 -13.25 7.09
C PHE A 274 -6.53 -12.25 7.74
N LYS A 275 -6.24 -10.96 7.58
CA LYS A 275 -7.04 -9.88 8.17
C LYS A 275 -7.24 -8.74 7.20
N ARG A 276 -8.48 -8.25 7.13
CA ARG A 276 -8.78 -6.95 6.55
C ARG A 276 -8.58 -5.89 7.62
N CYS A 277 -7.78 -4.88 7.30
CA CYS A 277 -7.60 -3.69 8.11
C CYS A 277 -7.99 -2.47 7.27
N THR A 278 -8.33 -1.36 7.93
CA THR A 278 -8.66 -0.12 7.24
C THR A 278 -7.78 1.02 7.69
N TRP A 279 -7.52 1.95 6.78
CA TRP A 279 -6.80 3.18 7.10
C TRP A 279 -7.52 3.99 8.20
N GLU A 280 -8.85 3.96 8.20
CA GLU A 280 -9.71 4.59 9.20
C GLU A 280 -9.59 3.91 10.59
N GLN A 281 -9.48 2.57 10.65
CA GLN A 281 -9.16 1.87 11.89
C GLN A 281 -7.78 2.29 12.43
N ILE A 282 -6.77 2.40 11.56
CA ILE A 282 -5.44 2.92 11.95
C ILE A 282 -5.58 4.31 12.56
N TYR A 283 -6.30 5.22 11.91
CA TYR A 283 -6.55 6.57 12.41
C TYR A 283 -7.21 6.55 13.79
N ARG A 284 -8.36 5.86 13.94
CA ARG A 284 -9.10 5.79 15.20
C ARG A 284 -8.24 5.25 16.35
N ASN A 285 -7.35 4.30 16.08
CA ASN A 285 -6.47 3.71 17.09
C ASN A 285 -5.40 4.69 17.62
N VAL A 286 -5.02 5.70 16.85
CA VAL A 286 -3.93 6.64 17.20
C VAL A 286 -4.35 8.09 17.27
N GLN A 287 -5.64 8.39 17.01
CA GLN A 287 -6.17 9.75 16.88
C GLN A 287 -5.78 10.66 18.05
N THR A 288 -5.83 10.14 19.27
CA THR A 288 -5.45 10.88 20.49
C THR A 288 -3.95 11.21 20.53
N ASP A 289 -3.08 10.32 20.06
CA ASP A 289 -1.62 10.53 20.05
C ASP A 289 -1.17 11.47 18.92
N ILE A 290 -1.97 11.57 17.85
CA ILE A 290 -1.65 12.38 16.67
C ILE A 290 -2.43 13.70 16.60
N ALA A 291 -3.26 13.98 17.60
CA ALA A 291 -4.08 15.18 17.66
C ALA A 291 -3.25 16.47 17.47
N GLY A 292 -3.71 17.35 16.59
CA GLY A 292 -3.08 18.62 16.22
C GLY A 292 -1.87 18.51 15.30
N ASN A 293 -1.37 17.30 15.03
CA ASN A 293 -0.15 17.11 14.24
C ASN A 293 -0.42 16.98 12.74
N HIS A 294 0.65 16.90 11.93
CA HIS A 294 0.52 16.82 10.47
C HIS A 294 -0.08 15.51 9.95
N LEU A 295 0.04 14.39 10.68
CA LEU A 295 -0.58 13.13 10.30
C LEU A 295 -2.10 13.19 10.50
N GLU A 296 -2.60 13.82 11.57
CA GLU A 296 -4.03 14.05 11.72
C GLU A 296 -4.56 14.91 10.56
N LYS A 297 -3.87 16.01 10.25
CA LYS A 297 -4.23 16.87 9.10
C LYS A 297 -4.21 16.07 7.79
N PHE A 298 -3.25 15.17 7.62
CA PHE A 298 -3.20 14.28 6.46
C PHE A 298 -4.42 13.37 6.38
N PHE A 299 -4.78 12.66 7.46
CA PHE A 299 -5.98 11.80 7.46
C PHE A 299 -7.26 12.61 7.21
N LYS A 300 -7.42 13.77 7.85
CA LYS A 300 -8.61 14.60 7.62
C LYS A 300 -8.64 15.19 6.21
N GLY A 301 -7.48 15.58 5.68
CA GLY A 301 -7.35 16.34 4.44
C GLY A 301 -7.07 15.52 3.19
N LYS A 302 -6.65 14.27 3.28
CA LYS A 302 -6.24 13.50 2.10
C LYS A 302 -7.42 13.24 1.17
N THR A 303 -7.17 13.28 -0.13
CA THR A 303 -8.21 13.17 -1.16
C THR A 303 -7.96 12.02 -2.12
N LEU A 304 -9.04 11.55 -2.74
CA LEU A 304 -9.04 10.67 -3.91
C LEU A 304 -9.15 11.47 -5.21
N GLY A 305 -8.77 12.76 -5.21
CA GLY A 305 -8.94 13.66 -6.35
C GLY A 305 -10.39 13.73 -6.84
N TYR A 306 -10.56 13.65 -8.16
CA TYR A 306 -11.85 13.87 -8.84
C TYR A 306 -12.30 12.63 -9.65
N PRO A 307 -12.66 11.51 -9.01
CA PRO A 307 -12.87 10.21 -9.70
C PRO A 307 -14.03 10.20 -10.71
N ASN A 308 -15.01 11.10 -10.60
CA ASN A 308 -16.18 11.19 -11.48
C ASN A 308 -16.35 12.58 -12.13
N ARG A 309 -15.23 13.22 -12.51
CA ARG A 309 -15.19 14.44 -13.33
C ARG A 309 -16.01 15.62 -12.80
N ARG A 310 -15.90 15.94 -11.50
CA ARG A 310 -15.93 17.34 -11.01
C ARG A 310 -15.74 17.45 -9.50
N ASP A 311 -16.32 16.57 -8.70
CA ASP A 311 -16.29 16.77 -7.24
C ASP A 311 -15.05 16.16 -6.61
N LEU A 312 -14.38 16.96 -5.79
CA LEU A 312 -13.31 16.49 -4.91
C LEU A 312 -13.87 15.48 -3.92
N LYS A 313 -13.16 14.38 -3.70
CA LYS A 313 -13.54 13.34 -2.72
C LYS A 313 -12.47 13.21 -1.64
N ARG A 314 -12.87 13.25 -0.37
CA ARG A 314 -12.01 12.85 0.74
C ARG A 314 -11.66 11.36 0.59
N ALA A 315 -10.46 11.00 1.03
CA ALA A 315 -10.00 9.62 0.98
C ALA A 315 -10.55 8.79 2.13
N PHE A 316 -10.44 9.32 3.34
CA PHE A 316 -10.81 8.60 4.56
C PHE A 316 -12.18 9.07 5.05
N LYS A 317 -13.01 8.11 5.48
CA LYS A 317 -14.31 8.39 6.12
C LYS A 317 -14.10 8.45 7.63
N LEU A 318 -13.87 9.65 8.13
CA LEU A 318 -13.68 9.89 9.55
C LEU A 318 -14.98 10.46 10.10
N ASP A 319 -15.45 9.93 11.23
CA ASP A 319 -16.57 10.53 11.96
C ASP A 319 -16.13 11.91 12.47
N GLU A 320 -16.91 12.95 12.16
CA GLU A 320 -16.65 14.34 12.59
C GLU A 320 -17.09 14.59 14.04
#